data_AF-A0A7S3BUE6-F1
#
_entry.id   AF-A0A7S3BUE6-F1
#
_cell.length_a   1.000
_cell.length_b   1.000
_cell.length_c   1.000
_cell.angle_alpha   90.00
_cell.angle_beta   90.00
_cell.angle_gamma   90.00
#
_symmetry.space_group_name_H-M   'P 1'
#
loop_
_entity.id
_entity.type
_entity.pdbx_description
1 polymer ?
#
loop_
_entity_poly.entity_id
_entity_poly.type
_entity_poly.pdbx_seq_one_letter_code
_entity_poly.pdbx_strand_id
1 'polypeptide(L)'
;VDVSASIREGSSRAKARRMKAMALEAALMRKDEDVVKCLLDFGAEAAHVDCTRLFRLSEKLVTFNHDEMGILDSDQKWQKGEWTRVLADLVDGYKHHMEIRKQVVEENSLIMSPTWTDLTMWAVLVDDFEMAHVLWARSRMPLRCALMASQFCSRMADEDGCAADSVKLKDQALGYEQW
;
A
#
# COMPACT_ATOMS: atom_id res chain seq x y z
N VAL A 1 40.39 16.26 3.66
CA VAL A 1 38.96 15.96 3.42
C VAL A 1 38.22 16.37 4.67
N ASP A 2 37.40 17.42 4.62
CA ASP A 2 36.75 17.98 5.79
C ASP A 2 35.55 17.12 6.21
N VAL A 3 35.79 16.25 7.20
CA VAL A 3 34.82 15.28 7.73
C VAL A 3 33.60 16.00 8.33
N SER A 4 33.78 17.23 8.82
CA SER A 4 32.72 17.99 9.50
C SER A 4 31.66 18.52 8.51
N ALA A 5 32.06 18.92 7.32
CA ALA A 5 31.15 19.35 6.25
C ALA A 5 30.32 18.17 5.72
N SER A 6 30.95 17.01 5.52
CA SER A 6 30.27 15.77 5.08
C SER A 6 29.19 15.31 6.07
N ILE A 7 29.48 15.37 7.38
CA ILE A 7 28.50 15.00 8.43
C ILE A 7 27.30 15.96 8.44
N ARG A 8 27.52 17.27 8.29
CA ARG A 8 26.45 18.28 8.26
C ARG A 8 25.54 18.11 7.03
N GLU A 9 26.12 17.84 5.86
CA GLU A 9 25.35 17.58 4.64
C GLU A 9 24.49 16.31 4.75
N GLY A 10 25.05 15.23 5.32
CA GLY A 10 24.31 13.99 5.54
C GLY A 10 23.08 14.18 6.43
N SER A 11 23.21 14.97 7.50
CA SER A 11 22.10 15.32 8.41
C SER A 11 20.99 16.11 7.70
N SER A 12 21.37 17.09 6.86
CA SER A 12 20.41 17.91 6.10
C SER A 12 19.60 17.08 5.10
N ARG A 13 20.26 16.19 4.34
CA ARG A 13 19.59 15.32 3.36
C ARG A 13 18.64 14.31 4.03
N ALA A 14 19.05 13.73 5.16
CA ALA A 14 18.20 12.83 5.94
C ALA A 14 16.93 13.54 6.45
N LYS A 15 17.07 14.78 6.94
CA LYS A 15 15.93 15.61 7.36
C LYS A 15 14.98 15.90 6.19
N ALA A 16 15.51 16.27 5.02
CA ALA A 16 14.69 16.54 3.84
C ALA A 16 13.91 15.30 3.36
N ARG A 17 14.54 14.11 3.35
CA ARG A 17 13.85 12.85 3.03
C ARG A 17 12.72 12.55 4.00
N ARG A 18 12.96 12.72 5.31
CA ARG A 18 11.93 12.53 6.33
C ARG A 18 10.76 13.49 6.17
N MET A 19 11.02 14.76 5.86
CA MET A 19 9.96 15.74 5.59
C MET A 19 9.13 15.37 4.37
N LYS A 20 9.77 14.96 3.26
CA LYS A 20 9.06 14.46 2.07
C LYS A 20 8.21 13.23 2.37
N ALA A 21 8.71 12.32 3.19
CA ALA A 21 7.98 11.11 3.57
C ALA A 21 6.74 11.42 4.43
N MET A 22 6.87 12.31 5.42
CA MET A 22 5.72 12.76 6.23
C MET A 22 4.69 13.51 5.38
N ALA A 23 5.14 14.32 4.41
CA ALA A 23 4.24 15.00 3.48
C ALA A 23 3.53 13.99 2.58
N LEU A 24 4.23 12.97 2.07
CA LEU A 24 3.67 11.92 1.25
C LEU A 24 2.63 11.11 2.02
N GLU A 25 2.94 10.71 3.25
CA GLU A 25 2.00 10.05 4.16
C GLU A 25 0.73 10.90 4.35
N ALA A 26 0.87 12.19 4.65
CA ALA A 26 -0.27 13.07 4.85
C ALA A 26 -1.11 13.26 3.59
N ALA A 27 -0.48 13.35 2.41
CA ALA A 27 -1.17 13.46 1.12
C ALA A 27 -1.95 12.18 0.77
N LEU A 28 -1.32 11.01 0.99
CA LEU A 28 -1.97 9.70 0.83
C LEU A 28 -3.18 9.56 1.76
N MET A 29 -3.06 9.91 3.04
CA MET A 29 -4.18 9.89 4.00
C MET A 29 -5.35 10.81 3.59
N ARG A 30 -5.07 11.87 2.83
CA ARG A 30 -6.06 12.83 2.34
C ARG A 30 -6.62 12.49 0.97
N LYS A 31 -6.13 11.42 0.32
CA LYS A 31 -6.44 11.06 -1.08
C LYS A 31 -6.19 12.24 -2.04
N ASP A 32 -5.13 13.01 -1.81
CA ASP A 32 -4.77 14.19 -2.63
C ASP A 32 -3.74 13.78 -3.68
N GLU A 33 -4.23 13.32 -4.84
CA GLU A 33 -3.38 12.80 -5.92
C GLU A 33 -2.38 13.81 -6.48
N ASP A 34 -2.78 15.07 -6.64
CA ASP A 34 -1.92 16.08 -7.26
C ASP A 34 -0.71 16.38 -6.36
N VAL A 35 -0.93 16.45 -5.05
CA VAL A 35 0.15 16.58 -4.07
C VAL A 35 1.01 15.32 -4.05
N VAL A 36 0.42 14.13 -4.15
CA VAL A 36 1.19 12.87 -4.26
C VAL A 36 2.07 12.90 -5.50
N LYS A 37 1.53 13.14 -6.70
CA LYS A 37 2.28 13.24 -7.97
C LYS A 37 3.45 14.22 -7.85
N CYS A 38 3.18 15.42 -7.32
CA CYS A 38 4.20 16.43 -7.05
C CYS A 38 5.31 15.91 -6.13
N LEU A 39 4.97 15.29 -5.00
CA LEU A 39 5.96 14.72 -4.06
C LEU A 39 6.78 13.58 -4.68
N LEU A 40 6.17 12.75 -5.53
CA LEU A 40 6.88 11.72 -6.28
C LEU A 40 7.90 12.32 -7.25
N ASP A 41 7.56 13.39 -7.95
CA ASP A 41 8.48 14.11 -8.85
C ASP A 41 9.63 14.79 -8.09
N PHE A 42 9.38 15.22 -6.85
CA PHE A 42 10.43 15.70 -5.93
C PHE A 42 11.23 14.57 -5.25
N GLY A 43 11.03 13.32 -5.67
CA GLY A 43 11.77 12.15 -5.18
C GLY A 43 11.42 11.80 -3.73
N ALA A 44 10.13 11.82 -3.38
CA ALA A 44 9.65 11.11 -2.21
C ALA A 44 9.76 9.59 -2.47
N GLU A 45 10.10 8.83 -1.43
CA GLU A 45 10.35 7.38 -1.52
C GLU A 45 9.39 6.63 -0.60
N ALA A 46 8.77 5.56 -1.09
CA ALA A 46 7.91 4.68 -0.30
C ALA A 46 8.61 4.17 0.97
N ALA A 47 9.91 3.86 0.88
CA ALA A 47 10.69 3.28 1.97
C ALA A 47 10.74 4.13 3.26
N HIS A 48 10.35 5.40 3.17
CA HIS A 48 10.34 6.33 4.30
C HIS A 48 8.94 6.64 4.83
N VAL A 49 7.88 6.18 4.17
CA VAL A 49 6.49 6.43 4.57
C VAL A 49 6.14 5.56 5.77
N ASP A 50 5.59 6.17 6.84
CA ASP A 50 5.02 5.40 7.96
C ASP A 50 3.65 4.87 7.59
N CYS A 51 3.66 3.64 7.11
CA CYS A 51 2.48 2.90 6.72
C CYS A 51 1.52 2.60 7.88
N THR A 52 1.96 2.67 9.14
CA THR A 52 1.12 2.32 10.29
C THR A 52 -0.16 3.15 10.35
N ARG A 53 -0.12 4.42 9.91
CA ARG A 53 -1.28 5.31 9.92
C ARG A 53 -2.18 5.14 8.70
N LEU A 54 -1.60 4.88 7.54
CA LEU A 54 -2.34 4.58 6.30
C LEU A 54 -3.18 3.31 6.47
N PHE A 55 -2.60 2.27 7.06
CA PHE A 55 -3.27 0.99 7.23
C PHE A 55 -4.32 0.98 8.34
N ARG A 56 -4.18 1.82 9.39
CA ARG A 56 -5.27 2.02 10.36
C ARG A 56 -6.51 2.69 9.75
N LEU A 57 -6.35 3.49 8.71
CA LEU A 57 -7.48 4.10 8.01
C LEU A 57 -8.20 3.07 7.14
N SER A 58 -7.45 2.18 6.48
CA SER A 58 -8.05 1.09 5.70
C SER A 58 -8.80 0.09 6.59
N GLU A 59 -8.31 -0.19 7.81
CA GLU A 59 -9.01 -1.03 8.79
C GLU A 59 -10.46 -0.55 9.04
N LYS A 60 -10.69 0.76 9.14
CA LYS A 60 -12.04 1.32 9.34
C LYS A 60 -12.96 1.19 8.13
N LEU A 61 -12.40 1.27 6.92
CA LEU A 61 -13.14 1.17 5.67
C LEU A 61 -13.51 -0.29 5.38
N VAL A 62 -12.58 -1.20 5.66
CA VAL A 62 -12.73 -2.65 5.48
C VAL A 62 -13.71 -3.23 6.51
N THR A 63 -13.67 -2.79 7.79
CA THR A 63 -14.69 -3.20 8.78
C THR A 63 -16.10 -2.77 8.41
N PHE A 64 -16.24 -1.58 7.81
CA PHE A 64 -17.57 -1.07 7.45
C PHE A 64 -18.21 -1.92 6.34
N ASN A 65 -17.40 -2.46 5.43
CA ASN A 65 -17.89 -3.34 4.37
C ASN A 65 -18.06 -4.79 4.85
N HIS A 66 -17.25 -5.28 5.81
CA HIS A 66 -17.33 -6.68 6.25
C HIS A 66 -18.39 -6.99 7.32
N ASP A 67 -18.82 -6.01 8.15
CA ASP A 67 -19.93 -6.22 9.09
C ASP A 67 -21.25 -6.56 8.36
N GLU A 68 -21.38 -6.20 7.07
CA GLU A 68 -22.50 -6.63 6.22
C GLU A 68 -22.27 -8.00 5.54
N MET A 69 -21.02 -8.47 5.40
CA MET A 69 -20.67 -9.70 4.66
C MET A 69 -20.60 -10.97 5.53
N GLY A 70 -20.50 -10.89 6.86
CA GLY A 70 -20.57 -12.05 7.76
C GLY A 70 -19.41 -13.06 7.65
N ILE A 71 -18.28 -12.66 7.05
CA ILE A 71 -17.14 -13.55 6.74
C ILE A 71 -16.15 -13.66 7.92
N LEU A 72 -16.19 -12.74 8.90
CA LEU A 72 -15.34 -12.78 10.11
C LEU A 72 -16.12 -12.29 11.35
N ASP A 73 -15.86 -12.91 12.49
CA ASP A 73 -16.48 -12.64 13.79
C ASP A 73 -16.29 -11.15 14.17
N SER A 74 -17.39 -10.39 14.21
CA SER A 74 -17.41 -8.92 14.36
C SER A 74 -16.79 -8.41 15.68
N ASP A 75 -16.49 -9.30 16.62
CA ASP A 75 -15.83 -9.00 17.89
C ASP A 75 -14.29 -8.99 17.82
N GLN A 76 -13.68 -9.33 16.67
CA GLN A 76 -12.23 -9.28 16.50
C GLN A 76 -11.76 -7.85 16.16
N LYS A 77 -11.40 -7.09 17.20
CA LYS A 77 -10.64 -5.85 17.05
C LYS A 77 -9.38 -6.11 16.22
N TRP A 78 -9.28 -5.40 15.10
CA TRP A 78 -8.16 -5.53 14.16
C TRP A 78 -6.83 -5.31 14.88
N GLN A 79 -5.97 -6.33 14.90
CA GLN A 79 -4.60 -6.20 15.39
C GLN A 79 -3.70 -5.62 14.30
N LYS A 80 -2.63 -4.93 14.73
CA LYS A 80 -1.61 -4.34 13.85
C LYS A 80 -1.08 -5.40 12.85
N GLY A 81 -1.44 -5.29 11.58
CA GLY A 81 -0.97 -6.19 10.50
C GLY A 81 -2.05 -6.90 9.71
N GLU A 82 -3.34 -6.67 9.98
CA GLU A 82 -4.41 -7.45 9.35
C GLU A 82 -4.63 -7.18 7.86
N TRP A 83 -4.31 -6.01 7.33
CA TRP A 83 -4.34 -5.78 5.88
C TRP A 83 -3.39 -6.73 5.12
N THR A 84 -2.23 -7.07 5.71
CA THR A 84 -1.31 -8.04 5.09
C THR A 84 -1.89 -9.44 5.06
N ARG A 85 -2.76 -9.77 6.02
CA ARG A 85 -3.49 -11.04 6.07
C ARG A 85 -4.57 -11.08 5.00
N VAL A 86 -5.37 -10.02 4.87
CA VAL A 86 -6.38 -9.89 3.79
C VAL A 86 -5.70 -10.07 2.42
N LEU A 87 -4.61 -9.36 2.17
CA LEU A 87 -3.86 -9.52 0.92
C LEU A 87 -3.19 -10.91 0.80
N ALA A 88 -2.72 -11.50 1.89
CA ALA A 88 -2.13 -12.84 1.87
C ALA A 88 -3.17 -13.93 1.50
N ASP A 89 -4.43 -13.73 1.87
CA ASP A 89 -5.53 -14.66 1.60
C ASP A 89 -6.10 -14.42 0.18
N LEU A 90 -6.22 -13.16 -0.25
CA LEU A 90 -6.85 -12.79 -1.52
C LEU A 90 -5.88 -12.62 -2.71
N VAL A 91 -4.56 -12.59 -2.49
CA VAL A 91 -3.59 -12.36 -3.56
C VAL A 91 -2.52 -13.45 -3.56
N ASP A 92 -2.43 -14.17 -4.67
CA ASP A 92 -1.50 -15.28 -4.78
C ASP A 92 -0.05 -14.82 -4.69
N GLY A 93 0.72 -15.48 -3.82
CA GLY A 93 2.12 -15.17 -3.61
C GLY A 93 2.39 -13.86 -2.86
N TYR A 94 1.37 -13.14 -2.39
CA TYR A 94 1.58 -11.97 -1.51
C TYR A 94 2.11 -12.41 -0.14
N LYS A 95 1.58 -13.50 0.42
CA LYS A 95 2.12 -14.12 1.64
C LYS A 95 3.61 -14.43 1.51
N HIS A 96 3.98 -15.13 0.43
CA HIS A 96 5.36 -15.48 0.16
C HIS A 96 6.25 -14.25 -0.06
N HIS A 97 5.74 -13.20 -0.74
CA HIS A 97 6.44 -11.92 -0.87
C HIS A 97 6.81 -11.31 0.49
N MET A 98 5.85 -11.31 1.41
CA MET A 98 6.03 -10.75 2.75
C MET A 98 6.98 -11.58 3.60
N GLU A 99 6.87 -12.91 3.52
CA GLU A 99 7.77 -13.85 4.21
C GLU A 99 9.23 -13.67 3.78
N ILE A 100 9.49 -13.62 2.46
CA ILE A 100 10.84 -13.40 1.92
C ILE A 100 11.38 -12.04 2.36
N ARG A 101 10.57 -10.98 2.31
CA ARG A 101 11.01 -9.66 2.78
C ARG A 101 11.32 -9.66 4.27
N LYS A 102 10.50 -10.32 5.09
CA LYS A 102 10.71 -10.45 6.52
C LYS A 102 12.02 -11.21 6.81
N GLN A 103 12.26 -12.32 6.11
CA GLN A 103 13.50 -13.08 6.21
C GLN A 103 14.72 -12.21 5.89
N VAL A 104 14.71 -11.49 4.76
CA VAL A 104 15.82 -10.60 4.37
C VAL A 104 16.05 -9.51 5.42
N VAL A 105 14.99 -8.93 5.97
CA VAL A 105 15.06 -7.91 7.02
C VAL A 105 15.70 -8.48 8.29
N GLU A 106 15.30 -9.68 8.71
CA GLU A 106 15.83 -10.38 9.89
C GLU A 106 17.31 -10.76 9.70
N GLU A 107 17.66 -11.37 8.58
CA GLU A 107 19.04 -11.79 8.25
C GLU A 107 20.02 -10.61 8.21
N ASN A 108 19.55 -9.43 7.81
CA ASN A 108 20.38 -8.22 7.67
C ASN A 108 20.21 -7.22 8.82
N SER A 109 19.44 -7.55 9.87
CA SER A 109 19.11 -6.64 10.98
C SER A 109 18.60 -5.27 10.50
N LEU A 110 17.81 -5.26 9.43
CA LEU A 110 17.22 -4.07 8.85
C LEU A 110 15.85 -3.77 9.48
N ILE A 111 15.26 -2.63 9.12
CA ILE A 111 13.86 -2.31 9.42
C ILE A 111 13.04 -2.58 8.18
N MET A 112 11.92 -3.27 8.33
CA MET A 112 10.99 -3.50 7.23
C MET A 112 10.43 -2.15 6.77
N SER A 113 10.78 -1.76 5.54
CA SER A 113 10.30 -0.53 4.91
C SER A 113 9.25 -0.87 3.86
N PRO A 114 8.24 0.00 3.68
CA PRO A 114 7.24 -0.21 2.65
C PRO A 114 7.82 0.03 1.26
N THR A 115 7.28 -0.71 0.30
CA THR A 115 7.59 -0.59 -1.11
C THR A 115 6.45 0.13 -1.82
N TRP A 116 6.69 0.58 -3.05
CA TRP A 116 5.62 1.12 -3.89
C TRP A 116 4.50 0.10 -4.11
N THR A 117 4.84 -1.18 -4.23
CA THR A 117 3.85 -2.27 -4.28
C THR A 117 2.95 -2.28 -3.05
N ASP A 118 3.49 -2.10 -1.84
CA ASP A 118 2.68 -2.06 -0.61
C ASP A 118 1.72 -0.87 -0.61
N LEU A 119 2.18 0.30 -1.07
CA LEU A 119 1.35 1.49 -1.17
C LEU A 119 0.28 1.37 -2.27
N THR A 120 0.60 0.74 -3.41
CA THR A 120 -0.39 0.44 -4.44
C THR A 120 -1.45 -0.52 -3.90
N MET A 121 -1.05 -1.63 -3.26
CA MET A 121 -2.03 -2.57 -2.69
C MET A 121 -2.85 -1.94 -1.57
N TRP A 122 -2.30 -1.00 -0.81
CA TRP A 122 -3.07 -0.16 0.10
C TRP A 122 -4.15 0.64 -0.63
N ALA A 123 -3.79 1.34 -1.72
CA ALA A 123 -4.74 2.12 -2.50
C ALA A 123 -5.85 1.25 -3.12
N VAL A 124 -5.49 0.04 -3.57
CA VAL A 124 -6.45 -0.99 -4.03
C VAL A 124 -7.41 -1.39 -2.90
N LEU A 125 -6.89 -1.67 -1.70
CA LEU A 125 -7.70 -2.03 -0.52
C LEU A 125 -8.69 -0.94 -0.11
N VAL A 126 -8.37 0.34 -0.32
CA VAL A 126 -9.26 1.48 -0.01
C VAL A 126 -10.07 1.98 -1.21
N ASP A 127 -10.15 1.15 -2.26
CA ASP A 127 -10.92 1.39 -3.48
C ASP A 127 -10.60 2.75 -4.14
N ASP A 128 -9.30 3.05 -4.23
CA ASP A 128 -8.78 4.30 -4.81
C ASP A 128 -7.95 3.98 -6.06
N PHE A 129 -8.65 3.71 -7.16
CA PHE A 129 -8.07 3.25 -8.42
C PHE A 129 -7.04 4.23 -9.01
N GLU A 130 -7.34 5.52 -9.00
CA GLU A 130 -6.46 6.55 -9.55
C GLU A 130 -5.20 6.71 -8.70
N MET A 131 -5.32 6.73 -7.37
CA MET A 131 -4.16 6.70 -6.48
C MET A 131 -3.33 5.42 -6.67
N ALA A 132 -3.99 4.27 -6.83
CA ALA A 132 -3.31 3.00 -7.11
C ALA A 132 -2.50 3.08 -8.41
N HIS A 133 -3.05 3.70 -9.46
CA HIS A 133 -2.36 3.89 -10.74
C HIS A 133 -1.12 4.78 -10.61
N VAL A 134 -1.25 5.90 -9.87
CA VAL A 134 -0.13 6.82 -9.58
C VAL A 134 1.02 6.10 -8.87
N LEU A 135 0.69 5.28 -7.87
CA LEU A 135 1.69 4.53 -7.08
C LEU A 135 2.26 3.36 -7.87
N TRP A 136 1.44 2.68 -8.66
CA TRP A 136 1.81 1.56 -9.52
C TRP A 136 2.90 1.95 -10.51
N ALA A 137 2.81 3.14 -11.11
CA ALA A 137 3.79 3.67 -12.05
C ALA A 137 5.20 3.83 -11.44
N ARG A 138 5.32 3.82 -10.10
CA ARG A 138 6.60 3.85 -9.37
C ARG A 138 7.07 2.47 -8.89
N SER A 139 6.25 1.44 -9.06
CA SER A 139 6.60 0.08 -8.66
C SER A 139 7.80 -0.45 -9.43
N ARG A 140 8.66 -1.22 -8.73
CA ARG A 140 9.77 -1.93 -9.37
C ARG A 140 9.31 -3.14 -10.17
N MET A 141 8.11 -3.63 -9.91
CA MET A 141 7.50 -4.78 -10.59
C MET A 141 6.06 -4.42 -10.99
N PRO A 142 5.86 -3.48 -11.94
CA PRO A 142 4.55 -2.95 -12.28
C PRO A 142 3.59 -4.06 -12.75
N LEU A 143 4.03 -4.97 -13.63
CA LEU A 143 3.20 -6.10 -14.08
C LEU A 143 2.72 -6.98 -12.92
N ARG A 144 3.63 -7.32 -11.98
CA ARG A 144 3.25 -8.09 -10.78
C ARG A 144 2.21 -7.34 -9.95
N CYS A 145 2.40 -6.03 -9.79
CA CYS A 145 1.51 -5.18 -9.01
C CYS A 145 0.12 -5.08 -9.63
N ALA A 146 0.03 -4.93 -10.95
CA ALA A 146 -1.21 -4.93 -11.71
C ALA A 146 -1.96 -6.27 -11.57
N LEU A 147 -1.27 -7.40 -11.74
CA LEU A 147 -1.87 -8.73 -11.57
C LEU A 147 -2.36 -8.96 -10.13
N MET A 148 -1.63 -8.51 -9.12
CA MET A 148 -2.05 -8.60 -7.73
C MET A 148 -3.32 -7.78 -7.45
N ALA A 149 -3.41 -6.57 -8.03
CA ALA A 149 -4.60 -5.73 -7.91
C ALA A 149 -5.81 -6.34 -8.63
N SER A 150 -5.63 -6.86 -9.86
CA SER A 150 -6.69 -7.57 -10.59
C SER A 150 -7.19 -8.79 -9.83
N GLN A 151 -6.28 -9.63 -9.31
CA GLN A 151 -6.64 -10.81 -8.53
C GLN A 151 -7.44 -10.44 -7.28
N PHE A 152 -6.99 -9.42 -6.54
CA PHE A 152 -7.69 -8.94 -5.37
C PHE A 152 -9.13 -8.54 -5.71
N CYS A 153 -9.32 -7.67 -6.72
CA CYS A 153 -10.65 -7.21 -7.11
C CYS A 153 -11.53 -8.34 -7.65
N SER A 154 -10.97 -9.28 -8.42
CA SER A 154 -11.72 -10.43 -8.94
C SER A 154 -12.25 -11.32 -7.81
N ARG A 155 -11.40 -11.64 -6.81
CA ARG A 155 -11.82 -12.46 -5.67
C ARG A 155 -12.81 -11.75 -4.78
N MET A 156 -12.59 -10.47 -4.50
CA MET A 156 -13.56 -9.65 -3.78
C MET A 156 -14.90 -9.63 -4.50
N ALA A 157 -14.93 -9.50 -5.83
CA ALA A 157 -16.17 -9.49 -6.61
C ALA A 157 -16.94 -10.83 -6.60
N ASP A 158 -16.23 -11.95 -6.39
CA ASP A 158 -16.83 -13.28 -6.29
C ASP A 158 -17.30 -13.60 -4.86
N GLU A 159 -16.69 -12.99 -3.84
CA GLU A 159 -17.09 -13.11 -2.44
C GLU A 159 -18.21 -12.13 -2.05
N ASP A 160 -18.25 -10.95 -2.67
CA ASP A 160 -19.21 -9.89 -2.36
C ASP A 160 -20.58 -10.23 -2.95
N GLY A 161 -21.52 -10.62 -2.08
CA GLY A 161 -22.89 -10.97 -2.45
C GLY A 161 -23.70 -9.79 -3.02
N CYS A 162 -23.16 -8.57 -2.97
CA CYS A 162 -23.76 -7.37 -3.56
C CYS A 162 -23.44 -7.26 -5.06
N ALA A 163 -24.49 -7.38 -5.90
CA ALA A 163 -24.32 -7.37 -7.36
C ALA A 163 -23.74 -6.05 -7.92
N ALA A 164 -24.01 -4.91 -7.29
CA ALA A 164 -23.52 -3.61 -7.76
C ALA A 164 -22.02 -3.43 -7.53
N ASP A 165 -21.54 -3.81 -6.34
CA ASP A 165 -20.13 -3.73 -5.98
C ASP A 165 -19.30 -4.78 -6.74
N SER A 166 -19.87 -5.97 -6.99
CA SER A 166 -19.25 -7.00 -7.83
C SER A 166 -18.97 -6.53 -9.26
N VAL A 167 -19.88 -5.76 -9.90
CA VAL A 167 -19.66 -5.21 -11.25
C VAL A 167 -18.51 -4.20 -11.24
N LYS A 168 -18.53 -3.26 -10.29
CA LYS A 168 -17.46 -2.26 -10.15
C LYS A 168 -16.09 -2.91 -9.94
N LEU A 169 -16.02 -3.92 -9.07
CA LEU A 169 -14.77 -4.64 -8.79
C LEU A 169 -14.27 -5.42 -10.01
N LYS A 170 -15.17 -6.02 -10.81
CA LYS A 170 -14.79 -6.67 -12.07
C LYS A 170 -14.27 -5.68 -13.10
N ASP A 171 -14.91 -4.52 -13.21
CA ASP A 171 -14.44 -3.45 -14.10
C ASP A 171 -13.06 -2.93 -13.65
N GLN A 172 -12.84 -2.77 -12.35
CA GLN A 172 -11.51 -2.42 -11.82
C GLN A 172 -10.47 -3.50 -12.09
N ALA A 173 -10.81 -4.79 -11.92
CA ALA A 173 -9.91 -5.89 -12.24
C ALA A 173 -9.45 -5.83 -13.70
N LEU A 174 -10.38 -5.63 -14.64
CA LEU A 174 -10.08 -5.42 -16.05
C LEU A 174 -9.26 -4.14 -16.30
N GLY A 175 -9.50 -3.10 -15.52
CA GLY A 175 -8.71 -1.86 -15.54
C GLY A 175 -7.26 -2.12 -15.16
N TYR A 176 -7.02 -2.85 -14.07
CA TYR A 176 -5.68 -3.24 -13.62
C TYR A 176 -4.97 -4.13 -14.65
N GLU A 177 -5.68 -5.00 -15.38
CA GLU A 177 -5.10 -5.84 -16.43
C GLU A 177 -4.61 -5.07 -17.66
N GLN A 178 -5.06 -3.83 -17.84
CA GLN A 178 -4.66 -2.97 -18.96
C GLN A 178 -3.41 -2.12 -18.64
N TRP A 179 -2.91 -2.17 -17.40
CA TRP A 179 -1.74 -1.41 -16.94
C TRP A 179 -0.41 -2.04 -17.38
#